data_AF-A0A4Q5T8H7-F1
#
_entry.id   AF-A0A4Q5T8H7-F1
#
_cell.length_a   1.000
_cell.length_b   1.000
_cell.length_c   1.000
_cell.angle_alpha   90.00
_cell.angle_beta   90.00
_cell.angle_gamma   90.00
#
_symmetry.space_group_name_H-M   'P 1'
#
loop_
_entity.id
_entity.type
_entity.pdbx_description
1 polymer ?
#
loop_
_entity_poly.entity_id
_entity_poly.type
_entity_poly.pdbx_seq_one_letter_code
_entity_poly.pdbx_strand_id
1 'polypeptide(L)'
;MKKFIILLLHGFLTGFVVSCGSDTASKKTEVTEEHTEENENGNTASLTLAQINSIGIAFGTIEDKELTASLQANGILQVPNQNKATVNSLYNGVIKSLAVQPGNVVRRGQVIATIANPEFVQVQSDYLNVNARITMAELEVKRQRELNAGNAGALKNLQAAETELRTLRTARATYAQQIKLMGVNPGSISNGKLASVLAITSPINGVVSKVNVEMG
;
A
#
# COMPACT_ATOMS: atom_id res chain seq x y z
N MET A 1 -51.68 -4.68 7.15
CA MET A 1 -53.02 -4.16 6.85
C MET A 1 -52.90 -3.10 5.76
N LYS A 2 -53.73 -3.22 4.70
CA LYS A 2 -54.05 -2.24 3.64
C LYS A 2 -52.93 -1.74 2.70
N LYS A 3 -52.94 -2.30 1.48
CA LYS A 3 -52.68 -1.58 0.22
C LYS A 3 -53.81 -0.57 -0.04
N PHE A 4 -53.56 0.48 -0.83
CA PHE A 4 -54.46 1.36 -1.64
C PHE A 4 -53.70 2.72 -1.79
N ILE A 5 -53.67 3.50 -2.87
CA ILE A 5 -54.12 3.42 -4.27
C ILE A 5 -53.77 4.77 -4.99
N ILE A 6 -53.80 4.79 -6.35
CA ILE A 6 -54.04 5.94 -7.28
C ILE A 6 -52.91 7.01 -7.41
N LEU A 7 -52.25 7.26 -8.56
CA LEU A 7 -52.61 7.49 -9.99
C LEU A 7 -53.16 8.90 -10.27
N LEU A 8 -52.42 9.71 -11.04
CA LEU A 8 -52.82 10.83 -11.93
C LEU A 8 -51.58 11.74 -12.11
N LEU A 9 -51.26 12.41 -13.22
CA LEU A 9 -51.73 12.58 -14.60
C LEU A 9 -51.06 13.87 -15.08
N HIS A 10 -50.46 13.88 -16.26
CA HIS A 10 -50.28 14.99 -17.21
C HIS A 10 -49.73 14.27 -18.48
N GLY A 11 -50.41 14.10 -19.62
CA GLY A 11 -51.38 14.98 -20.31
C GLY A 11 -50.66 16.27 -20.67
N PHE A 12 -50.43 16.71 -21.91
CA PHE A 12 -51.18 16.58 -23.17
C PHE A 12 -50.47 17.54 -24.14
N LEU A 13 -50.12 17.17 -25.40
CA LEU A 13 -50.29 18.07 -26.56
C LEU A 13 -50.02 17.37 -27.91
N THR A 14 -51.04 17.40 -28.76
CA THR A 14 -51.16 16.89 -30.13
C THR A 14 -50.99 17.99 -31.18
N GLY A 15 -50.69 17.60 -32.43
CA GLY A 15 -50.92 18.36 -33.68
C GLY A 15 -50.08 17.75 -34.82
N PHE A 16 -50.58 16.85 -35.69
CA PHE A 16 -51.57 16.95 -36.79
C PHE A 16 -51.16 17.85 -37.97
N VAL A 17 -50.76 17.23 -39.09
CA VAL A 17 -51.30 17.54 -40.43
C VAL A 17 -51.09 16.37 -41.40
N VAL A 18 -52.20 16.04 -42.07
CA VAL A 18 -52.37 15.14 -43.23
C VAL A 18 -52.57 16.03 -44.46
N SER A 19 -52.07 15.63 -45.63
CA SER A 19 -52.50 16.10 -46.96
C SER A 19 -51.75 15.29 -48.04
N CYS A 20 -52.28 14.85 -49.19
CA CYS A 20 -53.60 14.57 -49.75
C CYS A 20 -53.30 13.74 -51.03
N GLY A 21 -54.21 12.85 -51.46
CA GLY A 21 -54.08 12.09 -52.70
C GLY A 21 -54.91 12.67 -53.87
N SER A 22 -54.62 12.23 -55.10
CA SER A 22 -55.61 12.09 -56.18
C SER A 22 -55.05 11.34 -57.41
N ASP A 23 -55.90 10.48 -57.98
CA ASP A 23 -55.76 9.63 -59.17
C ASP A 23 -55.49 10.35 -60.51
N THR A 24 -54.87 9.67 -61.49
CA THR A 24 -55.46 9.18 -62.78
C THR A 24 -54.40 8.86 -63.86
N ALA A 25 -54.83 8.14 -64.89
CA ALA A 25 -54.09 7.23 -65.77
C ALA A 25 -53.39 7.83 -67.01
N SER A 26 -52.41 7.05 -67.52
CA SER A 26 -52.03 6.80 -68.93
C SER A 26 -51.46 7.96 -69.77
N LYS A 27 -50.19 7.85 -70.23
CA LYS A 27 -49.76 7.23 -71.50
C LYS A 27 -48.33 7.69 -71.87
N LYS A 28 -47.57 6.78 -72.48
CA LYS A 28 -46.18 6.86 -73.00
C LYS A 28 -45.82 8.19 -73.71
N THR A 29 -44.53 8.57 -73.73
CA THR A 29 -43.61 8.50 -74.89
C THR A 29 -42.23 9.12 -74.59
N GLU A 30 -41.18 8.38 -74.99
CA GLU A 30 -39.80 8.73 -75.39
C GLU A 30 -38.76 9.40 -74.45
N VAL A 31 -37.73 8.58 -74.21
CA VAL A 31 -36.28 8.83 -74.14
C VAL A 31 -35.81 10.21 -74.58
N THR A 32 -35.07 10.89 -73.70
CA THR A 32 -33.82 11.59 -74.06
C THR A 32 -32.92 11.57 -72.83
N GLU A 33 -31.76 10.92 -72.95
CA GLU A 33 -30.67 11.01 -72.00
C GLU A 33 -30.11 12.43 -72.01
N GLU A 34 -29.95 13.06 -70.85
CA GLU A 34 -28.86 14.00 -70.63
C GLU A 34 -28.47 13.98 -69.14
N HIS A 35 -27.16 13.81 -68.93
CA HIS A 35 -26.50 13.61 -67.66
C HIS A 35 -26.70 14.80 -66.70
N THR A 36 -27.19 14.50 -65.51
CA THR A 36 -27.23 15.42 -64.37
C THR A 36 -25.88 15.40 -63.65
N GLU A 37 -25.32 16.61 -63.53
CA GLU A 37 -24.62 17.17 -62.37
C GLU A 37 -23.30 16.55 -61.87
N GLU A 38 -22.30 17.44 -61.91
CA GLU A 38 -21.18 17.52 -60.99
C GLU A 38 -21.62 17.15 -59.56
N ASN A 39 -21.04 16.08 -59.03
CA ASN A 39 -21.09 15.80 -57.60
C ASN A 39 -19.71 16.10 -57.01
N GLU A 40 -19.65 17.23 -56.32
CA GLU A 40 -18.64 17.55 -55.33
C GLU A 40 -18.58 16.43 -54.28
N ASN A 41 -17.49 15.65 -54.29
CA ASN A 41 -16.79 15.07 -53.13
C ASN A 41 -15.85 13.95 -53.64
N GLY A 42 -14.53 14.19 -53.62
CA GLY A 42 -13.51 13.28 -54.16
C GLY A 42 -13.35 11.91 -53.49
N ASN A 43 -14.26 11.53 -52.60
CA ASN A 43 -14.24 10.25 -51.86
C ASN A 43 -15.49 9.38 -52.09
N THR A 44 -16.36 9.75 -53.03
CA THR A 44 -17.55 8.98 -53.41
C THR A 44 -17.55 8.72 -54.91
N ALA A 45 -17.67 7.46 -55.32
CA ALA A 45 -17.76 7.07 -56.72
C ALA A 45 -19.23 6.74 -57.08
N SER A 46 -19.74 7.39 -58.12
CA SER A 46 -21.10 7.17 -58.65
C SER A 46 -21.02 6.36 -59.94
N LEU A 47 -21.82 5.29 -60.06
CA LEU A 47 -21.87 4.39 -61.22
C LEU A 47 -23.30 4.31 -61.76
N THR A 48 -23.46 4.16 -63.07
CA THR A 48 -24.77 3.98 -63.71
C THR A 48 -25.24 2.52 -63.64
N LEU A 49 -26.56 2.29 -63.71
CA LEU A 49 -27.15 0.95 -63.61
C LEU A 49 -26.62 -0.04 -64.67
N ALA A 50 -26.31 0.45 -65.87
CA ALA A 50 -25.70 -0.36 -66.94
C ALA A 50 -24.26 -0.78 -66.61
N GLN A 51 -23.49 0.09 -65.92
CA GLN A 51 -22.13 -0.20 -65.46
C GLN A 51 -22.13 -1.18 -64.27
N ILE A 52 -23.11 -1.08 -63.37
CA ILE A 52 -23.29 -2.00 -62.24
C ILE A 52 -23.60 -3.42 -62.75
N ASN A 53 -24.48 -3.54 -63.74
CA ASN A 53 -24.90 -4.83 -64.29
C ASN A 53 -23.83 -5.49 -65.19
N SER A 54 -23.01 -4.73 -65.91
CA SER A 54 -21.95 -5.29 -66.76
C SER A 54 -20.75 -5.83 -65.97
N ILE A 55 -20.54 -5.32 -64.75
CA ILE A 55 -19.43 -5.69 -63.86
C ILE A 55 -19.89 -6.67 -62.76
N GLY A 56 -21.20 -6.95 -62.66
CA GLY A 56 -21.75 -7.96 -61.76
C GLY A 56 -21.71 -7.56 -60.28
N ILE A 57 -21.88 -6.28 -59.98
CA ILE A 57 -21.87 -5.78 -58.60
C ILE A 57 -23.13 -6.27 -57.87
N ALA A 58 -22.94 -7.02 -56.78
CA ALA A 58 -24.01 -7.51 -55.91
C ALA A 58 -23.94 -6.79 -54.56
N PHE A 59 -25.09 -6.33 -54.06
CA PHE A 59 -25.21 -5.71 -52.75
C PHE A 59 -25.51 -6.78 -51.69
N GLY A 60 -24.70 -6.80 -50.62
CA GLY A 60 -25.01 -7.54 -49.40
C GLY A 60 -25.69 -6.63 -48.39
N THR A 61 -26.62 -7.16 -47.59
CA THR A 61 -27.17 -6.46 -46.43
C THR A 61 -26.22 -6.56 -45.25
N ILE A 62 -26.16 -5.53 -44.40
CA ILE A 62 -25.41 -5.59 -43.14
C ILE A 62 -26.11 -6.59 -42.21
N GLU A 63 -25.40 -7.61 -41.77
CA GLU A 63 -25.89 -8.63 -40.84
C GLU A 63 -25.12 -8.52 -39.52
N ASP A 64 -25.84 -8.37 -38.41
CA ASP A 64 -25.25 -8.51 -37.08
C ASP A 64 -24.99 -9.99 -36.80
N LYS A 65 -23.72 -10.36 -36.64
CA LYS A 65 -23.28 -11.72 -36.29
C LYS A 65 -22.67 -11.72 -34.91
N GLU A 66 -22.98 -12.73 -34.12
CA GLU A 66 -22.31 -12.91 -32.83
C GLU A 66 -20.83 -13.25 -33.05
N LEU A 67 -19.97 -12.31 -32.69
CA LEU A 67 -18.53 -12.48 -32.75
C LEU A 67 -18.10 -13.46 -31.66
N THR A 68 -17.77 -14.69 -32.04
CA THR A 68 -17.26 -15.73 -31.12
C THR A 68 -15.77 -15.58 -30.81
N ALA A 69 -15.13 -14.49 -31.25
CA ALA A 69 -13.70 -14.27 -31.07
C ALA A 69 -13.39 -13.93 -29.60
N SER A 70 -12.99 -14.94 -28.83
CA SER A 70 -12.47 -14.75 -27.47
C SER A 70 -10.99 -14.39 -27.52
N LEU A 71 -10.60 -13.23 -26.97
CA LEU A 71 -9.20 -12.91 -26.73
C LEU A 71 -8.78 -13.50 -25.37
N GLN A 72 -7.90 -14.52 -25.40
CA GLN A 72 -7.31 -15.03 -24.17
C GLN A 72 -6.19 -14.09 -23.72
N ALA A 73 -6.31 -13.56 -22.50
CA ALA A 73 -5.30 -12.72 -21.87
C ALA A 73 -4.80 -13.36 -20.58
N ASN A 74 -3.49 -13.41 -20.40
CA ASN A 74 -2.87 -13.84 -19.16
C ASN A 74 -2.85 -12.68 -18.16
N GLY A 75 -3.19 -12.96 -16.91
CA GLY A 75 -3.14 -11.99 -15.81
C GLY A 75 -2.40 -12.55 -14.61
N ILE A 76 -1.89 -11.66 -13.76
CA ILE A 76 -1.23 -12.02 -12.51
C ILE A 76 -1.97 -11.33 -11.37
N LEU A 77 -2.26 -12.08 -10.30
CA LEU A 77 -2.80 -11.52 -9.07
C LEU A 77 -1.66 -10.99 -8.20
N GLN A 78 -1.69 -9.70 -7.88
CA GLN A 78 -0.72 -9.06 -7.01
C GLN A 78 -1.42 -8.45 -5.79
N VAL A 79 -0.88 -8.72 -4.60
CA VAL A 79 -1.37 -8.10 -3.36
C VAL A 79 -0.95 -6.63 -3.35
N PRO A 80 -1.88 -5.68 -3.09
CA PRO A 80 -1.54 -4.26 -2.94
C PRO A 80 -0.50 -4.03 -1.84
N ASN A 81 0.38 -3.05 -2.03
CA ASN A 81 1.44 -2.74 -1.07
C ASN A 81 0.91 -2.37 0.34
N GLN A 82 -0.32 -1.87 0.45
CA GLN A 82 -0.95 -1.54 1.73
C GLN A 82 -1.22 -2.77 2.61
N ASN A 83 -1.41 -3.95 2.00
CA ASN A 83 -1.72 -5.22 2.69
C ASN A 83 -0.53 -6.20 2.68
N LYS A 84 0.67 -5.72 2.36
CA LYS A 84 1.90 -6.50 2.31
C LYS A 84 2.95 -5.84 3.19
N ALA A 85 3.49 -6.59 4.15
CA ALA A 85 4.59 -6.13 4.99
C ALA A 85 5.81 -7.02 4.77
N THR A 86 6.96 -6.39 4.52
CA THR A 86 8.26 -7.06 4.57
C THR A 86 8.84 -6.87 5.95
N VAL A 87 9.21 -7.96 6.63
CA VAL A 87 9.82 -7.88 7.95
C VAL A 87 11.32 -7.89 7.80
N ASN A 88 11.96 -6.80 8.23
CA ASN A 88 13.40 -6.64 8.22
C ASN A 88 13.92 -6.57 9.66
N SER A 89 15.13 -7.06 9.89
CA SER A 89 15.83 -6.78 11.14
C SER A 89 16.48 -5.40 11.06
N LEU A 90 16.36 -4.62 12.14
CA LEU A 90 17.11 -3.36 12.29
C LEU A 90 18.59 -3.62 12.59
N TYR A 91 18.93 -4.81 13.09
CA TYR A 91 20.26 -5.18 13.54
C TYR A 91 20.76 -6.44 12.83
N ASN A 92 22.06 -6.48 12.60
CA ASN A 92 22.72 -7.68 12.09
C ASN A 92 22.76 -8.76 13.18
N GLY A 93 22.81 -10.01 12.77
CA GLY A 93 22.91 -11.14 13.70
C GLY A 93 22.63 -12.46 13.01
N VAL A 94 22.71 -13.52 13.80
CA VAL A 94 22.50 -14.90 13.34
C VAL A 94 21.07 -15.34 13.64
N ILE A 95 20.41 -15.98 12.67
CA ILE A 95 19.04 -16.48 12.86
C ILE A 95 19.12 -17.75 13.69
N LYS A 96 18.70 -17.65 14.96
CA LYS A 96 18.73 -18.75 15.91
C LYS A 96 17.53 -19.68 15.77
N SER A 97 16.36 -19.12 15.43
CA SER A 97 15.15 -19.91 15.21
C SER A 97 14.21 -19.22 14.24
N LEU A 98 13.45 -20.04 13.52
CA LEU A 98 12.39 -19.63 12.60
C LEU A 98 11.12 -20.37 12.99
N ALA A 99 10.09 -19.63 13.41
CA ALA A 99 8.85 -20.19 13.96
C ALA A 99 7.71 -20.27 12.92
N VAL A 100 7.98 -19.91 11.67
CA VAL A 100 6.97 -19.82 10.61
C VAL A 100 7.45 -20.43 9.30
N GLN A 101 6.51 -20.97 8.54
CA GLN A 101 6.70 -21.47 7.18
C GLN A 101 5.74 -20.77 6.21
N PRO A 102 6.04 -20.75 4.89
CA PRO A 102 5.09 -20.26 3.88
C PRO A 102 3.72 -20.92 4.03
N GLY A 103 2.66 -20.13 3.98
CA GLY A 103 1.28 -20.57 4.20
C GLY A 103 0.79 -20.54 5.65
N ASN A 104 1.67 -20.30 6.64
CA ASN A 104 1.22 -20.14 8.03
C ASN A 104 0.48 -18.83 8.25
N VAL A 105 -0.58 -18.87 9.07
CA VAL A 105 -1.32 -17.68 9.52
C VAL A 105 -0.58 -17.06 10.71
N VAL A 106 -0.34 -15.76 10.65
CA VAL A 106 0.33 -14.98 11.70
C VAL A 106 -0.55 -13.82 12.17
N ARG A 107 -0.46 -13.52 13.47
CA ARG A 107 -1.11 -12.36 14.09
C ARG A 107 -0.10 -11.23 14.31
N ARG A 108 -0.57 -9.99 14.35
CA ARG A 108 0.21 -8.82 14.74
C ARG A 108 0.81 -9.06 16.13
N GLY A 109 2.11 -8.86 16.27
CA GLY A 109 2.88 -9.09 17.50
C GLY A 109 3.33 -10.54 17.73
N GLN A 110 2.93 -11.49 16.88
CA GLN A 110 3.39 -12.87 16.97
C GLN A 110 4.88 -12.96 16.61
N VAL A 111 5.66 -13.68 17.41
CA VAL A 111 7.07 -13.96 17.14
C VAL A 111 7.19 -14.91 15.96
N ILE A 112 7.92 -14.49 14.91
CA ILE A 112 8.10 -15.25 13.67
C ILE A 112 9.53 -15.80 13.53
N ALA A 113 10.51 -15.10 14.11
CA ALA A 113 11.91 -15.51 14.10
C ALA A 113 12.62 -14.92 15.31
N THR A 114 13.79 -15.49 15.64
CA THR A 114 14.64 -14.95 16.68
C THR A 114 16.06 -14.77 16.17
N ILE A 115 16.64 -13.60 16.41
CA ILE A 115 18.02 -13.27 16.01
C ILE A 115 18.90 -13.21 17.24
N ALA A 116 20.03 -13.90 17.20
CA ALA A 116 21.09 -13.75 18.18
C ALA A 116 22.05 -12.64 17.72
N ASN A 117 22.28 -11.64 18.59
CA ASN A 117 23.27 -10.59 18.36
C ASN A 117 24.13 -10.42 19.63
N PRO A 118 25.46 -10.62 19.56
CA PRO A 118 26.34 -10.45 20.71
C PRO A 118 26.42 -9.00 21.22
N GLU A 119 26.29 -8.01 20.33
CA GLU A 119 26.25 -6.59 20.67
C GLU A 119 25.07 -6.24 21.58
N PHE A 120 23.95 -6.99 21.48
CA PHE A 120 22.82 -6.77 22.35
C PHE A 120 23.16 -7.04 23.82
N VAL A 121 23.96 -8.06 24.10
CA VAL A 121 24.41 -8.38 25.45
C VAL A 121 25.34 -7.28 25.97
N GLN A 122 26.20 -6.74 25.09
CA GLN A 122 27.12 -5.66 25.42
C GLN A 122 26.38 -4.40 25.88
N VAL A 123 25.38 -3.94 25.11
CA VAL A 123 24.59 -2.74 25.46
C VAL A 123 23.84 -2.92 26.78
N GLN A 124 23.32 -4.11 27.05
CA GLN A 124 22.66 -4.40 28.34
C GLN A 124 23.66 -4.37 29.50
N SER A 125 24.85 -4.92 29.31
CA SER A 125 25.94 -4.86 30.30
C SER A 125 26.33 -3.41 30.58
N ASP A 126 26.50 -2.59 29.55
CA ASP A 126 26.87 -1.18 29.68
C ASP A 126 25.78 -0.36 30.38
N TYR A 127 24.50 -0.64 30.10
CA TYR A 127 23.38 -0.04 30.82
C TYR A 127 23.41 -0.36 32.33
N LEU A 128 23.65 -1.63 32.69
CA LEU A 128 23.75 -2.05 34.10
C LEU A 128 24.98 -1.44 34.79
N ASN A 129 26.13 -1.41 34.10
CA ASN A 129 27.36 -0.83 34.61
C ASN A 129 27.23 0.68 34.86
N VAL A 130 26.60 1.42 33.94
CA VAL A 130 26.35 2.85 34.11
C VAL A 130 25.40 3.11 35.29
N ASN A 131 24.38 2.28 35.49
CA ASN A 131 23.49 2.42 36.65
C ASN A 131 24.26 2.31 37.98
N ALA A 132 25.17 1.34 38.09
CA ALA A 132 26.03 1.22 39.27
C ALA A 132 26.94 2.45 39.46
N ARG A 133 27.51 3.00 38.37
CA ARG A 133 28.32 4.23 38.40
C ARG A 133 27.50 5.45 38.80
N ILE A 134 26.25 5.56 38.34
CA ILE A 134 25.34 6.65 38.74
C ILE A 134 25.13 6.64 40.25
N THR A 135 24.87 5.48 40.86
CA THR A 135 24.69 5.38 42.32
C THR A 135 25.91 5.90 43.08
N MET A 136 27.12 5.57 42.61
CA MET A 136 28.37 6.07 43.20
C MET A 136 28.53 7.58 42.99
N ALA A 137 28.25 8.09 41.79
CA ALA A 137 28.34 9.51 41.47
C ALA A 137 27.30 10.36 42.24
N GLU A 138 26.10 9.83 42.48
CA GLU A 138 25.07 10.49 43.31
C GLU A 138 25.53 10.64 44.76
N LEU A 139 26.19 9.62 45.31
CA LEU A 139 26.79 9.71 46.65
C LEU A 139 27.92 10.73 46.71
N GLU A 140 28.77 10.78 45.68
CA GLU A 140 29.86 11.76 45.58
C GLU A 140 29.33 13.19 45.48
N VAL A 141 28.34 13.44 44.62
CA VAL A 141 27.69 14.75 44.52
C VAL A 141 27.09 15.17 45.86
N LYS A 142 26.43 14.25 46.58
CA LYS A 142 25.89 14.53 47.91
C LYS A 142 27.00 14.93 48.89
N ARG A 143 28.10 14.16 48.93
CA ARG A 143 29.28 14.44 49.76
C ARG A 143 29.89 15.81 49.46
N GLN A 144 30.10 16.14 48.18
CA GLN A 144 30.68 17.43 47.78
C GLN A 144 29.76 18.61 48.07
N ARG A 145 28.43 18.43 47.98
CA ARG A 145 27.45 19.46 48.39
C ARG A 145 27.54 19.76 49.89
N GLU A 146 27.62 18.72 50.73
CA GLU A 146 27.73 18.88 52.18
C GLU A 146 29.05 19.58 52.57
N LEU A 147 30.18 19.19 51.95
CA LEU A 147 31.48 19.83 52.19
C LEU A 147 31.52 21.29 51.72
N ASN A 148 30.92 21.60 50.57
CA ASN A 148 30.87 22.96 50.06
C ASN A 148 29.96 23.86 50.92
N ALA A 149 28.81 23.35 51.38
CA ALA A 149 27.92 24.07 52.29
C ALA A 149 28.58 24.37 53.65
N GLY A 150 29.47 23.49 54.12
CA GLY A 150 30.31 23.72 55.29
C GLY A 150 31.53 24.61 55.05
N ASN A 151 31.66 25.26 53.88
CA ASN A 151 32.83 26.03 53.44
C ASN A 151 34.17 25.25 53.49
N ALA A 152 34.12 23.92 53.51
CA ALA A 152 35.29 23.03 53.59
C ALA A 152 35.74 22.51 52.21
N GLY A 153 34.86 22.59 51.19
CA GLY A 153 35.10 22.06 49.85
C GLY A 153 35.19 23.13 48.75
N ALA A 154 36.08 22.94 47.79
CA ALA A 154 36.19 23.82 46.61
C ALA A 154 34.98 23.69 45.68
N LEU A 155 34.39 24.81 45.26
CA LEU A 155 33.22 24.84 44.36
C LEU A 155 33.47 24.08 43.04
N LYS A 156 34.71 24.13 42.53
CA LYS A 156 35.15 23.39 41.34
C LYS A 156 34.89 21.88 41.47
N ASN A 157 35.09 21.30 42.66
CA ASN A 157 34.92 19.86 42.87
C ASN A 157 33.44 19.47 42.81
N LEU A 158 32.56 20.30 43.38
CA LEU A 158 31.12 20.12 43.26
C LEU A 158 30.66 20.20 41.79
N GLN A 159 31.10 21.22 41.06
CA GLN A 159 30.78 21.38 39.63
C GLN A 159 31.27 20.19 38.79
N ALA A 160 32.47 19.68 39.09
CA ALA A 160 33.01 18.48 38.43
C ALA A 160 32.16 17.24 38.72
N ALA A 161 31.80 17.00 40.00
CA ALA A 161 30.96 15.87 40.39
C ALA A 161 29.55 15.93 39.76
N GLU A 162 28.95 17.12 39.69
CA GLU A 162 27.65 17.31 39.04
C GLU A 162 27.70 17.07 37.53
N THR A 163 28.79 17.49 36.89
CA THR A 163 29.03 17.26 35.46
C THR A 163 29.22 15.76 35.17
N GLU A 164 29.97 15.06 36.01
CA GLU A 164 30.16 13.61 35.93
C GLU A 164 28.80 12.89 36.04
N LEU A 165 27.99 13.23 37.05
CA LEU A 165 26.66 12.65 37.24
C LEU A 165 25.74 12.90 36.03
N ARG A 166 25.77 14.12 35.47
CA ARG A 166 25.00 14.46 34.26
C ARG A 166 25.46 13.65 33.04
N THR A 167 26.76 13.43 32.90
CA THR A 167 27.36 12.64 31.82
C THR A 167 26.92 11.18 31.92
N LEU A 168 26.99 10.59 33.11
CA LEU A 168 26.53 9.22 33.35
C LEU A 168 25.03 9.05 33.11
N ARG A 169 24.19 10.01 33.54
CA ARG A 169 22.74 9.99 33.25
C ARG A 169 22.44 10.06 31.76
N THR A 170 23.23 10.83 31.02
CA THR A 170 23.12 10.92 29.55
C THR A 170 23.49 9.58 28.91
N ALA A 171 24.60 8.96 29.33
CA ALA A 171 25.00 7.64 28.85
C ALA A 171 23.93 6.58 29.14
N ARG A 172 23.33 6.59 30.34
CA ARG A 172 22.21 5.70 30.68
C ARG A 172 21.03 5.88 29.72
N ALA A 173 20.65 7.12 29.42
CA ALA A 173 19.55 7.41 28.51
C ALA A 173 19.85 6.90 27.08
N THR A 174 21.09 7.05 26.62
CA THR A 174 21.55 6.52 25.32
C THR A 174 21.41 5.00 25.26
N TYR A 175 21.95 4.27 26.24
CA TYR A 175 21.84 2.81 26.26
C TYR A 175 20.38 2.34 26.42
N ALA A 176 19.57 3.01 27.24
CA ALA A 176 18.14 2.73 27.36
C ALA A 176 17.41 2.88 26.01
N GLN A 177 17.74 3.92 25.24
CA GLN A 177 17.15 4.13 23.93
C GLN A 177 17.59 3.07 22.92
N GLN A 178 18.87 2.68 22.92
CA GLN A 178 19.37 1.59 22.08
C GLN A 178 18.65 0.27 22.37
N ILE A 179 18.47 -0.09 23.64
CA ILE A 179 17.72 -1.27 24.08
C ILE A 179 16.25 -1.20 23.62
N LYS A 180 15.62 -0.02 23.73
CA LYS A 180 14.24 0.18 23.31
C LYS A 180 14.07 0.03 21.79
N LEU A 181 15.03 0.49 21.00
CA LEU A 181 15.04 0.29 19.54
C LEU A 181 15.20 -1.18 19.16
N MET A 182 15.84 -1.98 20.01
CA MET A 182 15.92 -3.44 19.87
C MET A 182 14.62 -4.16 20.28
N GLY A 183 13.58 -3.43 20.69
CA GLY A 183 12.27 -3.98 21.00
C GLY A 183 12.13 -4.54 22.42
N VAL A 184 13.12 -4.31 23.30
CA VAL A 184 13.10 -4.75 24.70
C VAL A 184 12.87 -3.56 25.63
N ASN A 185 12.13 -3.77 26.71
CA ASN A 185 11.93 -2.73 27.71
C ASN A 185 13.16 -2.64 28.64
N PRO A 186 13.85 -1.48 28.73
CA PRO A 186 15.01 -1.32 29.60
C PRO A 186 14.75 -1.64 31.08
N GLY A 187 13.51 -1.45 31.54
CA GLY A 187 13.09 -1.74 32.91
C GLY A 187 12.97 -3.23 33.24
N SER A 188 12.88 -4.09 32.22
CA SER A 188 12.86 -5.56 32.43
C SER A 188 14.25 -6.18 32.57
N ILE A 189 15.32 -5.40 32.32
CA ILE A 189 16.69 -5.89 32.41
C ILE A 189 17.15 -5.78 33.86
N SER A 190 17.36 -6.93 34.49
CA SER A 190 17.95 -7.03 35.82
C SER A 190 19.26 -7.81 35.78
N ASN A 191 20.09 -7.63 36.80
CA ASN A 191 21.25 -8.51 37.04
C ASN A 191 20.76 -9.97 37.03
N GLY A 192 21.23 -10.77 36.07
CA GLY A 192 20.95 -12.21 35.95
C GLY A 192 20.11 -12.65 34.77
N LYS A 193 19.46 -11.76 34.01
CA LYS A 193 18.67 -12.12 32.82
C LYS A 193 19.02 -11.27 31.60
N LEU A 194 20.28 -11.33 31.19
CA LEU A 194 20.71 -10.74 29.92
C LEU A 194 20.15 -11.57 28.76
N ALA A 195 19.40 -10.94 27.86
CA ALA A 195 18.88 -11.61 26.68
C ALA A 195 19.92 -11.52 25.57
N SER A 196 20.35 -12.65 25.01
CA SER A 196 21.22 -12.67 23.81
C SER A 196 20.44 -12.76 22.50
N VAL A 197 19.11 -12.82 22.60
CA VAL A 197 18.21 -13.14 21.51
C VAL A 197 17.12 -12.09 21.41
N LEU A 198 16.93 -11.55 20.22
CA LEU A 198 15.91 -10.58 19.85
C LEU A 198 14.76 -11.30 19.14
N ALA A 199 13.53 -11.02 19.57
CA ALA A 199 12.34 -11.55 18.93
C ALA A 199 11.92 -10.65 17.78
N ILE A 200 11.78 -11.22 16.58
CA ILE A 200 11.18 -10.54 15.44
C ILE A 200 9.69 -10.87 15.42
N THR A 201 8.86 -9.84 15.43
CA THR A 201 7.39 -9.97 15.47
C THR A 201 6.74 -9.52 14.17
N SER A 202 5.58 -10.11 13.83
CA SER A 202 4.79 -9.65 12.68
C SER A 202 4.15 -8.28 12.91
N PRO A 203 4.27 -7.31 11.99
CA PRO A 203 3.63 -5.99 12.11
C PRO A 203 2.13 -6.01 11.75
N ILE A 204 1.68 -7.02 11.00
CA ILE A 204 0.29 -7.13 10.51
C ILE A 204 -0.26 -8.55 10.76
N ASN A 205 -1.58 -8.68 10.72
CA ASN A 205 -2.24 -9.98 10.63
C ASN A 205 -2.22 -10.43 9.17
N GLY A 206 -1.98 -11.72 8.91
CA GLY A 206 -1.98 -12.24 7.54
C GLY A 206 -1.42 -13.64 7.41
N VAL A 207 -1.00 -13.99 6.20
CA VAL A 207 -0.39 -15.28 5.87
C VAL A 207 1.04 -15.05 5.38
N VAL A 208 1.97 -15.91 5.80
CA VAL A 208 3.36 -15.85 5.37
C VAL A 208 3.44 -16.24 3.89
N SER A 209 3.79 -15.29 3.03
CA SER A 209 3.87 -15.52 1.59
C SER A 209 5.18 -16.19 1.18
N LYS A 210 6.33 -15.69 1.65
CA LYS A 210 7.66 -16.20 1.34
C LYS A 210 8.57 -16.03 2.55
N VAL A 211 9.52 -16.94 2.71
CA VAL A 211 10.59 -16.86 3.71
C VAL A 211 11.91 -16.97 2.97
N ASN A 212 12.70 -15.89 2.96
CA ASN A 212 13.98 -15.80 2.24
C ASN A 212 15.16 -15.82 3.22
N VAL A 213 15.02 -16.55 4.32
CA VAL A 213 16.02 -16.61 5.39
C VAL A 213 16.22 -18.06 5.82
N GLU A 214 17.46 -18.38 6.18
CA GLU A 214 17.86 -19.71 6.64
C GLU A 214 18.29 -19.63 8.11
N MET A 215 18.14 -20.75 8.83
CA MET A 215 18.64 -20.87 10.20
C MET A 215 20.13 -21.20 10.15
N GLY A 216 20.95 -20.45 10.88
CA GLY A 216 22.41 -20.64 10.87
C GLY A 216 23.18 -19.33 10.80
#